data_AF-A0A6A6VAE6-F1
#
_entry.id   AF-A0A6A6VAE6-F1
#
_cell.length_a   1.000
_cell.length_b   1.000
_cell.length_c   1.000
_cell.angle_alpha   90.00
_cell.angle_beta   90.00
_cell.angle_gamma   90.00
#
_symmetry.space_group_name_H-M   'P 1'
#
loop_
_entity.id
_entity.type
_entity.pdbx_description
1 polymer ?
#
loop_
_entity_poly.entity_id
_entity_poly.type
_entity_poly.pdbx_seq_one_letter_code
_entity_poly.pdbx_strand_id
1 'polypeptide(L)'
;LTPLELLPSELLQYIFHLSGYALSLPLSSRLLSSKLSDPYTLRNVCIHYLKPTPEGAFAAPPSLQSQLFTFKWLTWQFFKDIYLTKTYAEMGCLCGSTACADPIWPPDFDVVAQRMSFDKPRHLPELSYLKCRLPAKLLHGPWTNDKIAFLRFLLLTTGMTVDWADSATRALVNQGRKDAVLERALGAVDAFNNNLRLGKSPGVAHIRFSVLEGGCDRSVVFNTMVAARKWSLREYEWDFGDLVEWAKEREREGDRKGMWLKVKLRE
;
A
#
# COMPACT_ATOMS: atom_id res chain seq x y z
N LEU A 1 18.70 -31.14 14.26
CA LEU A 1 17.65 -30.30 14.89
C LEU A 1 18.25 -29.70 16.15
N THR A 2 18.13 -28.40 16.34
CA THR A 2 18.56 -27.74 17.59
C THR A 2 17.61 -28.13 18.74
N PRO A 3 18.03 -28.01 20.02
CA PRO A 3 17.15 -28.32 21.15
C PRO A 3 15.82 -27.54 21.11
N LEU A 4 15.88 -26.28 20.65
CA LEU A 4 14.72 -25.40 20.48
C LEU A 4 13.74 -25.90 19.41
N GLU A 5 14.25 -26.50 18.33
CA GLU A 5 13.43 -27.07 17.25
C GLU A 5 12.71 -28.37 17.66
N LEU A 6 13.21 -29.08 18.66
CA LEU A 6 12.60 -30.31 19.18
C LEU A 6 11.41 -30.03 20.11
N LEU A 7 11.29 -28.79 20.62
CA LEU A 7 10.20 -28.43 21.51
C LEU A 7 8.82 -28.54 20.83
N PRO A 8 7.78 -28.96 21.58
CA PRO A 8 6.39 -28.81 21.15
C PRO A 8 6.05 -27.35 20.81
N SER A 9 5.07 -27.16 19.94
CA SER A 9 4.68 -25.83 19.46
C SER A 9 4.21 -24.93 20.60
N GLU A 10 3.54 -25.49 21.60
CA GLU A 10 3.00 -24.78 22.77
C GLU A 10 4.11 -24.16 23.61
N LEU A 11 5.17 -24.93 23.90
CA LEU A 11 6.33 -24.43 24.63
C LEU A 11 7.08 -23.38 23.81
N LEU A 12 7.21 -23.60 22.49
CA LEU A 12 7.86 -22.64 21.61
C LEU A 12 7.08 -21.32 21.53
N GLN A 13 5.75 -21.37 21.42
CA GLN A 13 4.87 -20.19 21.44
C GLN A 13 4.96 -19.45 22.78
N TYR A 14 5.01 -20.17 23.89
CA TYR A 14 5.19 -19.59 25.22
C TYR A 14 6.54 -18.88 25.37
N ILE A 15 7.63 -19.53 24.94
CA ILE A 15 8.98 -18.91 24.91
C ILE A 15 8.97 -17.67 24.02
N PHE A 16 8.33 -17.74 22.84
CA PHE A 16 8.24 -16.63 21.92
C PHE A 16 7.46 -15.44 22.53
N HIS A 17 6.37 -15.72 23.25
CA HIS A 17 5.63 -14.72 24.01
C HIS A 17 6.51 -14.05 25.08
N LEU A 18 7.19 -14.84 25.92
CA LEU A 18 8.07 -14.32 26.97
C LEU A 18 9.26 -13.52 26.41
N SER A 19 9.72 -13.84 25.20
CA SER A 19 10.78 -13.08 24.52
C SER A 19 10.33 -11.72 23.96
N GLY A 20 9.07 -11.33 24.17
CA GLY A 20 8.50 -10.12 23.55
C GLY A 20 8.31 -10.27 22.05
N TYR A 21 7.98 -11.48 21.58
CA TYR A 21 7.79 -11.78 20.16
C TYR A 21 8.99 -11.38 19.28
N ALA A 22 10.21 -11.71 19.71
CA ALA A 22 11.44 -11.35 19.01
C ALA A 22 11.48 -11.94 17.58
N LEU A 23 11.38 -11.08 16.55
CA LEU A 23 11.28 -11.50 15.13
C LEU A 23 12.48 -12.35 14.66
N SER A 24 13.62 -12.29 15.36
CA SER A 24 14.79 -13.14 15.09
C SER A 24 14.51 -14.63 15.27
N LEU A 25 13.61 -15.01 16.18
CA LEU A 25 13.31 -16.42 16.47
C LEU A 25 12.73 -17.16 15.25
N PRO A 26 11.60 -16.73 14.64
CA PRO A 26 11.09 -17.37 13.43
C PRO A 26 12.04 -17.21 12.22
N LEU A 27 12.88 -16.17 12.20
CA LEU A 27 13.86 -15.97 11.12
C LEU A 27 15.07 -16.92 11.23
N SER A 28 15.36 -17.44 12.42
CA SER A 28 16.53 -18.30 12.65
C SER A 28 16.38 -19.71 12.06
N SER A 29 15.15 -20.20 11.89
CA SER A 29 14.89 -21.53 11.31
C SER A 29 13.51 -21.63 10.68
N ARG A 30 13.43 -22.32 9.54
CA ARG A 30 12.16 -22.63 8.85
C ARG A 30 11.23 -23.49 9.71
N LEU A 31 11.78 -24.41 10.51
CA LEU A 31 10.97 -25.27 11.37
C LEU A 31 10.36 -24.47 12.52
N LEU A 32 11.15 -23.58 13.13
CA LEU A 32 10.65 -22.65 14.15
C LEU A 32 9.58 -21.71 13.56
N SER A 33 9.83 -21.15 12.38
CA SER A 33 8.85 -20.35 11.65
C SER A 33 7.54 -21.13 11.47
N SER A 34 7.59 -22.39 11.01
CA SER A 34 6.40 -23.21 10.79
C SER A 34 5.61 -23.42 12.08
N LYS A 35 6.29 -23.71 13.20
CA LYS A 35 5.65 -23.93 14.51
C LYS A 35 5.05 -22.66 15.11
N LEU A 36 5.62 -21.50 14.79
CA LEU A 36 5.17 -20.18 15.26
C LEU A 36 4.18 -19.48 14.31
N SER A 37 3.86 -20.08 13.16
CA SER A 37 2.97 -19.49 12.14
C SER A 37 1.48 -19.71 12.43
N ASP A 38 1.12 -20.08 13.66
CA ASP A 38 -0.29 -20.21 14.04
C ASP A 38 -0.98 -18.83 14.02
N PRO A 39 -2.23 -18.71 13.54
CA PRO A 39 -2.93 -17.43 13.43
C PRO A 39 -3.05 -16.65 14.75
N TYR A 40 -3.18 -17.34 15.89
CA TYR A 40 -3.26 -16.73 17.21
C TYR A 40 -1.91 -16.09 17.59
N THR A 41 -0.80 -16.82 17.47
CA THR A 41 0.55 -16.27 17.70
C THR A 41 0.83 -15.09 16.77
N LEU A 42 0.59 -15.24 15.47
CA LEU A 42 0.84 -14.17 14.49
C LEU A 42 0.00 -12.92 14.77
N ARG A 43 -1.27 -13.08 15.22
CA ARG A 43 -2.10 -11.95 15.65
C ARG A 43 -1.47 -11.23 16.83
N ASN A 44 -0.98 -11.97 17.82
CA ASN A 44 -0.35 -11.37 18.99
C ASN A 44 0.98 -10.67 18.65
N VAL A 45 1.74 -11.18 17.68
CA VAL A 45 2.88 -10.44 17.09
C VAL A 45 2.38 -9.10 16.55
N CYS A 46 1.35 -9.08 15.71
CA CYS A 46 0.81 -7.82 15.19
C CYS A 46 0.34 -6.88 16.30
N ILE A 47 -0.33 -7.37 17.34
CA ILE A 47 -0.74 -6.55 18.49
C ILE A 47 0.50 -5.95 19.18
N HIS A 48 1.54 -6.75 19.43
CA HIS A 48 2.75 -6.28 20.09
C HIS A 48 3.47 -5.16 19.32
N TYR A 49 3.56 -5.27 17.99
CA TYR A 49 4.30 -4.33 17.16
C TYR A 49 3.45 -3.15 16.63
N LEU A 50 2.14 -3.35 16.43
CA LEU A 50 1.27 -2.42 15.69
C LEU A 50 0.14 -1.83 16.53
N LYS A 51 -0.03 -2.21 17.81
CA LYS A 51 -0.98 -1.54 18.70
C LYS A 51 -0.26 -0.45 19.49
N PRO A 52 -0.72 0.82 19.43
CA PRO A 52 -0.15 1.87 20.28
C PRO A 52 -0.52 1.65 21.75
N THR A 53 0.29 2.19 22.66
CA THR A 53 -0.04 2.32 24.07
C THR A 53 -1.13 3.39 24.24
N PRO A 54 -1.82 3.45 25.40
CA PRO A 54 -2.82 4.48 25.67
C PRO A 54 -2.32 5.93 25.50
N GLU A 55 -1.00 6.14 25.65
CA GLU A 55 -0.32 7.42 25.44
C GLU A 55 -0.04 7.72 23.95
N GLY A 56 -0.46 6.84 23.03
CA GLY A 56 -0.29 6.98 21.58
C GLY A 56 1.10 6.61 21.06
N ALA A 57 1.98 6.06 21.92
CA ALA A 57 3.32 5.62 21.54
C ALA A 57 3.31 4.14 21.11
N PHE A 58 4.20 3.73 20.21
CA PHE A 58 4.42 2.31 19.96
C PHE A 58 5.57 1.80 20.83
N ALA A 59 5.38 0.65 21.46
CA ALA A 59 6.44 -0.01 22.22
C ALA A 59 7.59 -0.46 21.31
N ALA A 60 7.29 -0.84 20.07
CA ALA A 60 8.29 -1.28 19.11
C ALA A 60 8.83 -0.12 18.26
N PRO A 61 10.14 -0.11 17.96
CA PRO A 61 10.74 0.87 17.06
C PRO A 61 10.24 0.70 15.61
N PRO A 62 10.21 1.79 14.80
CA PRO A 62 9.77 1.75 13.41
C PRO A 62 10.53 0.77 12.50
N SER A 63 11.79 0.44 12.83
CA SER A 63 12.59 -0.54 12.09
C SER A 63 12.02 -1.96 12.20
N LEU A 64 11.64 -2.40 13.42
CA LEU A 64 11.03 -3.71 13.64
C LEU A 64 9.62 -3.78 13.06
N GLN A 65 8.86 -2.69 13.12
CA GLN A 65 7.58 -2.58 12.43
C GLN A 65 7.75 -2.73 10.91
N SER A 66 8.74 -2.05 10.33
CA SER A 66 9.06 -2.19 8.90
C SER A 66 9.41 -3.63 8.56
N GLN A 67 10.22 -4.28 9.41
CA GLN A 67 10.58 -5.70 9.27
C GLN A 67 9.35 -6.61 9.32
N LEU A 68 8.40 -6.38 10.23
CA LEU A 68 7.15 -7.13 10.32
C LEU A 68 6.40 -7.12 8.97
N PHE A 69 6.29 -5.97 8.31
CA PHE A 69 5.61 -5.87 7.02
C PHE A 69 6.30 -6.62 5.88
N THR A 70 7.59 -6.97 6.03
CA THR A 70 8.32 -7.76 5.01
C THR A 70 7.97 -9.25 5.02
N PHE A 71 7.41 -9.77 6.12
CA PHE A 71 7.12 -11.20 6.23
C PHE A 71 6.09 -11.68 5.21
N LYS A 72 6.28 -12.87 4.66
CA LYS A 72 5.42 -13.45 3.61
C LYS A 72 4.01 -13.77 4.10
N TRP A 73 3.87 -14.18 5.36
CA TRP A 73 2.57 -14.53 5.97
C TRP A 73 1.68 -13.30 6.19
N LEU A 74 2.26 -12.09 6.26
CA LEU A 74 1.51 -10.85 6.42
C LEU A 74 0.92 -10.41 5.08
N THR A 75 -0.13 -11.11 4.66
CA THR A 75 -0.93 -10.83 3.46
C THR A 75 -2.07 -9.85 3.77
N TRP A 76 -2.73 -9.33 2.73
CA TRP A 76 -3.91 -8.51 2.92
C TRP A 76 -5.01 -9.25 3.69
N GLN A 77 -5.30 -10.48 3.28
CA GLN A 77 -6.31 -11.33 3.89
C GLN A 77 -6.03 -11.54 5.38
N PHE A 78 -4.79 -11.91 5.75
CA PHE A 78 -4.42 -12.05 7.15
C PHE A 78 -4.59 -10.72 7.91
N PHE A 79 -4.07 -9.63 7.34
CA PHE A 79 -4.11 -8.33 7.99
C PHE A 79 -5.54 -7.86 8.22
N LYS A 80 -6.43 -8.04 7.25
CA LYS A 80 -7.85 -7.66 7.32
C LYS A 80 -8.66 -8.56 8.25
N ASP A 81 -8.62 -9.88 8.02
CA ASP A 81 -9.55 -10.83 8.64
C ASP A 81 -9.09 -11.23 10.04
N ILE A 82 -7.78 -11.34 10.25
CA ILE A 82 -7.21 -11.79 11.52
C ILE A 82 -6.80 -10.60 12.38
N TYR A 83 -6.01 -9.67 11.85
CA TYR A 83 -5.52 -8.57 12.67
C TYR A 83 -6.59 -7.49 12.87
N LEU A 84 -7.06 -6.82 11.80
CA LEU A 84 -7.99 -5.70 11.92
C LEU A 84 -9.31 -6.15 12.53
N THR A 85 -9.96 -7.15 11.94
CA THR A 85 -11.29 -7.60 12.38
C THR A 85 -11.28 -8.05 13.84
N LYS A 86 -10.32 -8.89 14.25
CA LYS A 86 -10.29 -9.39 15.63
C LYS A 86 -9.76 -8.36 16.65
N THR A 87 -9.10 -7.29 16.22
CA THR A 87 -8.57 -6.27 17.14
C THR A 87 -9.58 -5.15 17.37
N TYR A 88 -10.32 -4.77 16.32
CA TYR A 88 -11.19 -3.61 16.33
C TYR A 88 -12.69 -3.94 16.31
N ALA A 89 -13.10 -5.20 16.10
CA ALA A 89 -14.53 -5.55 16.11
C ALA A 89 -15.23 -5.24 17.43
N GLU A 90 -14.59 -5.50 18.56
CA GLU A 90 -15.15 -5.18 19.88
C GLU A 90 -15.23 -3.67 20.12
N MET A 91 -14.31 -2.90 19.51
CA MET A 91 -14.30 -1.45 19.64
C MET A 91 -15.29 -0.76 18.69
N GLY A 92 -15.68 -1.44 17.61
CA GLY A 92 -16.58 -0.89 16.59
C GLY A 92 -15.99 0.29 15.79
N CYS A 93 -14.68 0.53 15.88
CA CYS A 93 -13.99 1.56 15.10
C CYS A 93 -12.47 1.35 15.06
N LEU A 94 -11.81 1.75 13.97
CA LEU A 94 -10.35 1.75 13.84
C LEU A 94 -9.64 2.83 14.69
N CYS A 95 -10.39 3.75 15.30
CA CYS A 95 -9.84 4.77 16.21
C CYS A 95 -9.50 4.24 17.60
N GLY A 96 -9.84 2.98 17.90
CA GLY A 96 -9.50 2.36 19.18
C GLY A 96 -10.45 2.67 20.35
N SER A 97 -11.52 3.43 20.10
CA SER A 97 -12.46 3.87 21.15
C SER A 97 -13.83 3.21 21.00
N THR A 98 -14.30 2.61 22.09
CA THR A 98 -15.70 2.11 22.22
C THR A 98 -16.72 3.23 22.34
N ALA A 99 -16.28 4.47 22.59
CA ALA A 99 -17.13 5.67 22.68
C ALA A 99 -16.97 6.58 21.45
N CYS A 100 -16.62 6.00 20.29
CA CYS A 100 -16.51 6.76 19.05
C CYS A 100 -17.86 7.38 18.68
N ALA A 101 -17.88 8.69 18.40
CA ALA A 101 -19.11 9.41 18.06
C ALA A 101 -19.67 9.03 16.68
N ASP A 102 -18.79 8.66 15.74
CA ASP A 102 -19.12 8.31 14.36
C ASP A 102 -18.48 6.95 13.97
N PRO A 103 -18.82 5.82 14.61
CA PRO A 103 -18.11 4.54 14.40
C PRO A 103 -18.24 4.05 12.95
N ILE A 104 -17.10 3.71 12.34
CA ILE A 104 -17.05 3.10 10.99
C ILE A 104 -16.68 1.62 11.16
N TRP A 105 -17.69 0.76 11.30
CA TRP A 105 -17.49 -0.70 11.39
C TRP A 105 -18.66 -1.55 10.88
N PRO A 106 -18.40 -2.66 10.15
CA PRO A 106 -17.13 -2.98 9.52
C PRO A 106 -16.82 -1.95 8.43
N PRO A 107 -15.57 -1.50 8.29
CA PRO A 107 -15.23 -0.64 7.19
C PRO A 107 -15.38 -1.39 5.88
N ASP A 108 -15.89 -0.69 4.87
CA ASP A 108 -15.78 -1.18 3.50
C ASP A 108 -14.30 -1.11 3.10
N PHE A 109 -13.62 -2.25 3.26
CA PHE A 109 -12.19 -2.41 3.01
C PHE A 109 -11.79 -2.19 1.54
N ASP A 110 -12.76 -2.14 0.63
CA ASP A 110 -12.53 -1.90 -0.79
C ASP A 110 -12.79 -0.41 -1.16
N VAL A 111 -13.63 0.28 -0.39
CA VAL A 111 -14.03 1.69 -0.61
C VAL A 111 -13.48 2.64 0.47
N VAL A 112 -12.51 2.18 1.26
CA VAL A 112 -11.89 2.88 2.42
C VAL A 112 -11.59 4.35 2.11
N ALA A 113 -11.03 4.64 0.93
CA ALA A 113 -10.64 6.00 0.52
C ALA A 113 -11.82 6.98 0.29
N GLN A 114 -13.05 6.49 0.10
CA GLN A 114 -14.22 7.34 -0.18
C GLN A 114 -15.15 7.50 1.04
N ARG A 115 -15.12 6.56 2.00
CA ARG A 115 -16.03 6.57 3.17
C ARG A 115 -15.33 6.88 4.50
N MET A 116 -14.01 6.75 4.58
CA MET A 116 -13.25 7.15 5.76
C MET A 116 -12.71 8.57 5.60
N SER A 117 -13.57 9.57 5.70
CA SER A 117 -13.12 10.96 5.86
C SER A 117 -12.53 11.13 7.25
N PHE A 118 -11.21 10.97 7.36
CA PHE A 118 -10.44 11.26 8.58
C PHE A 118 -10.24 12.77 8.83
N ASP A 119 -10.95 13.61 8.07
CA ASP A 119 -10.90 15.07 8.15
C ASP A 119 -11.43 15.62 9.48
N LYS A 120 -12.08 14.78 10.30
CA LYS A 120 -12.49 15.12 11.67
C LYS A 120 -11.38 14.72 12.67
N PRO A 121 -10.83 15.66 13.47
CA PRO A 121 -9.75 15.39 14.44
C PRO A 121 -10.04 14.28 15.48
N ARG A 122 -11.31 13.90 15.66
CA ARG A 122 -11.76 12.91 16.66
C ARG A 122 -11.92 11.49 16.11
N HIS A 123 -11.57 11.24 14.84
CA HIS A 123 -11.82 9.95 14.17
C HIS A 123 -10.55 9.34 13.54
N LEU A 124 -9.36 9.79 13.92
CA LEU A 124 -8.12 9.27 13.34
C LEU A 124 -7.88 7.80 13.75
N PRO A 125 -7.49 6.89 12.84
CA PRO A 125 -7.19 5.50 13.20
C PRO A 125 -6.03 5.44 14.18
N GLU A 126 -6.02 4.47 15.09
CA GLU A 126 -4.86 4.20 15.94
C GLU A 126 -3.59 3.92 15.11
N LEU A 127 -3.76 3.28 13.95
CA LEU A 127 -2.68 2.97 13.02
C LEU A 127 -2.08 4.22 12.35
N SER A 128 -2.70 5.40 12.45
CA SER A 128 -2.19 6.64 11.84
C SER A 128 -0.83 7.05 12.38
N TYR A 129 -0.57 6.72 13.64
CA TYR A 129 0.69 7.01 14.32
C TYR A 129 1.84 6.10 13.86
N LEU A 130 1.54 5.04 13.10
CA LEU A 130 2.53 4.09 12.59
C LEU A 130 3.39 4.76 11.50
N LYS A 131 4.65 5.04 11.82
CA LYS A 131 5.59 5.80 10.96
C LYS A 131 6.70 4.93 10.34
N CYS A 132 6.45 3.63 10.16
CA CYS A 132 7.41 2.70 9.58
C CYS A 132 7.47 2.77 8.04
N ARG A 133 8.32 1.95 7.40
CA ARG A 133 8.50 1.95 5.95
C ARG A 133 7.51 1.04 5.24
N LEU A 134 6.98 1.49 4.10
CA LEU A 134 6.17 0.65 3.23
C LEU A 134 6.99 -0.55 2.74
N PRO A 135 6.46 -1.78 2.81
CA PRO A 135 7.23 -2.96 2.44
C PRO A 135 7.43 -3.05 0.93
N ALA A 136 8.64 -3.39 0.49
CA ALA A 136 9.02 -3.54 -0.91
C ALA A 136 8.03 -4.40 -1.71
N LYS A 137 7.52 -5.49 -1.12
CA LYS A 137 6.54 -6.40 -1.75
C LYS A 137 5.23 -5.75 -2.20
N LEU A 138 4.90 -4.55 -1.68
CA LEU A 138 3.72 -3.76 -2.04
C LEU A 138 4.03 -2.64 -3.04
N LEU A 139 5.29 -2.45 -3.44
CA LEU A 139 5.74 -1.29 -4.21
C LEU A 139 6.02 -1.57 -5.69
N HIS A 140 5.90 -2.82 -6.16
CA HIS A 140 6.14 -3.21 -7.56
C HIS A 140 5.16 -4.29 -8.04
N GLY A 141 5.11 -4.64 -9.33
CA GLY A 141 4.25 -5.72 -9.84
C GLY A 141 4.65 -7.13 -9.36
N PRO A 142 3.81 -8.16 -9.52
CA PRO A 142 2.48 -8.13 -10.11
C PRO A 142 1.45 -7.46 -9.19
N TRP A 143 0.50 -6.75 -9.79
CA TRP A 143 -0.54 -5.97 -9.13
C TRP A 143 -1.85 -6.75 -9.03
N THR A 144 -2.03 -7.44 -7.91
CA THR A 144 -3.30 -8.09 -7.58
C THR A 144 -4.24 -7.13 -6.84
N ASN A 145 -5.55 -7.40 -6.88
CA ASN A 145 -6.54 -6.61 -6.14
C ASN A 145 -6.23 -6.55 -4.63
N ASP A 146 -5.83 -7.67 -4.03
CA ASP A 146 -5.44 -7.74 -2.62
C ASP A 146 -4.25 -6.84 -2.30
N LYS A 147 -3.24 -6.84 -3.17
CA LYS A 147 -2.05 -5.99 -3.01
C LYS A 147 -2.38 -4.52 -3.11
N ILE A 148 -3.24 -4.15 -4.07
CA ILE A 148 -3.72 -2.78 -4.26
C ILE A 148 -4.54 -2.34 -3.05
N ALA A 149 -5.46 -3.18 -2.57
CA ALA A 149 -6.27 -2.92 -1.38
C ALA A 149 -5.38 -2.73 -0.14
N PHE A 150 -4.40 -3.61 0.06
CA PHE A 150 -3.47 -3.50 1.18
C PHE A 150 -2.65 -2.21 1.13
N LEU A 151 -2.07 -1.90 -0.04
CA LEU A 151 -1.30 -0.66 -0.22
C LEU A 151 -2.17 0.58 0.05
N ARG A 152 -3.37 0.65 -0.53
CA ARG A 152 -4.30 1.76 -0.33
C ARG A 152 -4.73 1.89 1.12
N PHE A 153 -5.01 0.79 1.80
CA PHE A 153 -5.35 0.79 3.22
C PHE A 153 -4.20 1.38 4.05
N LEU A 154 -2.97 0.91 3.84
CA LEU A 154 -1.81 1.42 4.57
C LEU A 154 -1.58 2.90 4.29
N LEU A 155 -1.70 3.34 3.04
CA LEU A 155 -1.62 4.75 2.72
C LEU A 155 -2.69 5.52 3.51
N LEU A 156 -3.96 5.16 3.42
CA LEU A 156 -5.00 5.96 4.07
C LEU A 156 -4.91 5.98 5.60
N THR A 157 -4.56 4.85 6.21
CA THR A 157 -4.72 4.65 7.66
C THR A 157 -3.43 4.77 8.47
N THR A 158 -2.27 4.91 7.82
CA THR A 158 -0.96 4.97 8.50
C THR A 158 -0.13 6.16 8.04
N GLY A 159 0.87 6.52 8.84
CA GLY A 159 1.93 7.46 8.48
C GLY A 159 3.10 6.82 7.71
N MET A 160 2.93 5.61 7.17
CA MET A 160 4.03 4.88 6.52
C MET A 160 4.51 5.59 5.24
N THR A 161 5.82 5.51 4.98
CA THR A 161 6.46 6.16 3.83
C THR A 161 7.43 5.20 3.12
N VAL A 162 7.70 5.46 1.84
CA VAL A 162 8.79 4.81 1.12
C VAL A 162 10.13 5.33 1.66
N ASP A 163 11.14 4.45 1.73
CA ASP A 163 12.52 4.88 1.98
C ASP A 163 13.14 5.48 0.72
N TRP A 164 13.01 6.80 0.57
CA TRP A 164 13.57 7.53 -0.56
C TRP A 164 15.09 7.73 -0.48
N ALA A 165 15.73 7.43 0.65
CA ALA A 165 17.18 7.52 0.75
C ALA A 165 17.84 6.33 0.04
N ASP A 166 17.25 5.14 0.16
CA ASP A 166 17.72 3.94 -0.51
C ASP A 166 17.50 3.98 -2.03
N SER A 167 18.58 3.89 -2.81
CA SER A 167 18.53 3.86 -4.27
C SER A 167 17.80 2.63 -4.82
N ALA A 168 17.94 1.48 -4.15
CA ALA A 168 17.29 0.25 -4.61
C ALA A 168 15.77 0.34 -4.46
N THR A 169 15.29 0.79 -3.29
CA THR A 169 13.87 1.06 -3.04
C THR A 169 13.32 2.11 -4.00
N ARG A 170 14.05 3.20 -4.27
CA ARG A 170 13.64 4.20 -5.27
C ARG A 170 13.47 3.61 -6.67
N ALA A 171 14.44 2.82 -7.14
CA ALA A 171 14.36 2.16 -8.43
C ALA A 171 13.16 1.20 -8.49
N LEU A 172 12.93 0.45 -7.40
CA LEU A 172 11.82 -0.49 -7.28
C LEU A 172 10.46 0.21 -7.38
N VAL A 173 10.28 1.34 -6.69
CA VAL A 173 9.02 2.11 -6.71
C VAL A 173 8.75 2.71 -8.08
N ASN A 174 9.80 3.25 -8.74
CA ASN A 174 9.68 3.76 -10.11
C ASN A 174 9.33 2.63 -11.09
N GLN A 175 9.92 1.46 -10.93
CA GLN A 175 9.56 0.28 -11.71
C GLN A 175 8.12 -0.13 -11.43
N GLY A 176 7.70 -0.16 -10.16
CA GLY A 176 6.34 -0.50 -9.79
C GLY A 176 5.26 0.40 -10.39
N ARG A 177 5.55 1.71 -10.52
CA ARG A 177 4.67 2.63 -11.26
C ARG A 177 4.55 2.23 -12.74
N LYS A 178 5.65 1.83 -13.38
CA LYS A 178 5.64 1.34 -14.77
C LYS A 178 4.87 0.02 -14.88
N ASP A 179 5.13 -0.92 -13.98
CA ASP A 179 4.43 -2.20 -13.91
C ASP A 179 2.91 -1.98 -13.79
N ALA A 180 2.47 -1.02 -12.97
CA ALA A 180 1.05 -0.70 -12.80
C ALA A 180 0.37 -0.25 -14.11
N VAL A 181 1.10 0.52 -14.93
CA VAL A 181 0.63 0.96 -16.25
C VAL A 181 0.60 -0.21 -17.23
N LEU A 182 1.68 -1.00 -17.29
CA LEU A 182 1.80 -2.14 -18.21
C LEU A 182 0.75 -3.23 -17.91
N GLU A 183 0.49 -3.50 -16.63
CA GLU A 183 -0.52 -4.45 -16.17
C GLU A 183 -1.95 -3.88 -16.22
N ARG A 184 -2.12 -2.60 -16.59
CA ARG A 184 -3.41 -1.88 -16.60
C ARG A 184 -4.12 -1.90 -15.24
N ALA A 185 -3.33 -1.94 -14.17
CA ALA A 185 -3.80 -1.97 -12.80
C ALA A 185 -4.22 -0.56 -12.35
N LEU A 186 -5.41 -0.13 -12.77
CA LEU A 186 -5.92 1.23 -12.51
C LEU A 186 -5.85 1.62 -11.03
N GLY A 187 -6.12 0.68 -10.11
CA GLY A 187 -6.06 0.96 -8.68
C GLY A 187 -4.66 1.28 -8.16
N ALA A 188 -3.63 0.63 -8.72
CA ALA A 188 -2.23 0.93 -8.41
C ALA A 188 -1.80 2.26 -9.06
N VAL A 189 -2.16 2.48 -10.33
CA VAL A 189 -1.90 3.74 -11.04
C VAL A 189 -2.47 4.93 -10.27
N ASP A 190 -3.74 4.83 -9.85
CA ASP A 190 -4.41 5.85 -9.05
C ASP A 190 -3.71 6.10 -7.70
N ALA A 191 -3.29 5.03 -7.01
CA ALA A 191 -2.53 5.16 -5.78
C ALA A 191 -1.21 5.94 -6.01
N PHE A 192 -0.45 5.59 -7.06
CA PHE A 192 0.79 6.28 -7.42
C PHE A 192 0.56 7.74 -7.84
N ASN A 193 -0.53 8.03 -8.53
CA ASN A 193 -0.80 9.35 -9.08
C ASN A 193 -1.29 10.33 -8.03
N ASN A 194 -1.99 9.84 -7.00
CA ASN A 194 -2.64 10.68 -5.99
C ASN A 194 -1.97 10.65 -4.59
N ASN A 195 -0.89 9.86 -4.40
CA ASN A 195 -0.17 9.81 -3.12
C ASN A 195 1.30 10.21 -3.26
N LEU A 196 1.65 11.39 -2.74
CA LEU A 196 3.03 11.91 -2.73
C LEU A 196 4.03 11.02 -1.98
N ARG A 197 3.55 10.16 -1.07
CA ARG A 197 4.39 9.18 -0.35
C ARG A 197 4.93 8.08 -1.25
N LEU A 198 4.29 7.82 -2.39
CA LEU A 198 4.76 6.89 -3.42
C LEU A 198 5.60 7.57 -4.51
N GLY A 199 5.85 8.87 -4.38
CA GLY A 199 6.80 9.59 -5.22
C GLY A 199 6.23 10.89 -5.76
N LYS A 200 6.95 11.48 -6.71
CA LYS A 200 6.52 12.71 -7.36
C LYS A 200 5.22 12.49 -8.16
N SER A 201 4.40 13.53 -8.22
CA SER A 201 3.21 13.58 -9.07
C SER A 201 3.54 13.24 -10.52
N PRO A 202 2.58 12.67 -11.27
CA PRO A 202 2.79 12.37 -12.67
C PRO A 202 3.04 13.66 -13.47
N GLY A 203 3.80 13.51 -14.55
CA GLY A 203 4.14 14.59 -15.48
C GLY A 203 4.14 14.04 -16.91
N VAL A 204 4.58 14.84 -17.87
CA VAL A 204 4.52 14.50 -19.31
C VAL A 204 5.18 13.15 -19.61
N ALA A 205 6.34 12.85 -19.02
CA ALA A 205 7.02 11.57 -19.22
C ALA A 205 6.16 10.35 -18.80
N HIS A 206 5.34 10.49 -17.74
CA HIS A 206 4.45 9.44 -17.29
C HIS A 206 3.25 9.28 -18.23
N ILE A 207 2.71 10.39 -18.75
CA ILE A 207 1.65 10.37 -19.76
C ILE A 207 2.16 9.71 -21.04
N ARG A 208 3.38 10.08 -21.50
CA ARG A 208 4.05 9.48 -22.65
C ARG A 208 4.22 7.98 -22.48
N PHE A 209 4.74 7.54 -21.34
CA PHE A 209 4.87 6.11 -21.05
C PHE A 209 3.50 5.38 -21.10
N SER A 210 2.45 5.94 -20.50
CA SER A 210 1.11 5.33 -20.51
C SER A 210 0.49 5.21 -21.90
N VAL A 211 0.81 6.13 -22.82
CA VAL A 211 0.32 6.09 -24.21
C VAL A 211 1.16 5.14 -25.06
N LEU A 212 2.48 5.35 -25.10
CA LEU A 212 3.39 4.69 -26.02
C LEU A 212 3.67 3.23 -25.61
N GLU A 213 3.97 3.01 -24.33
CA GLU A 213 4.35 1.69 -23.78
C GLU A 213 3.15 0.99 -23.13
N GLY A 214 2.28 1.76 -22.45
CA GLY A 214 1.08 1.26 -21.76
C GLY A 214 -0.09 0.89 -22.67
N GLY A 215 0.07 1.00 -24.00
CA GLY A 215 -0.96 0.68 -24.98
C GLY A 215 -2.16 1.64 -24.98
N CYS A 216 -1.99 2.85 -24.45
CA CYS A 216 -3.00 3.91 -24.39
C CYS A 216 -4.34 3.43 -23.80
N ASP A 217 -4.30 2.79 -22.63
CA ASP A 217 -5.51 2.50 -21.87
C ASP A 217 -6.20 3.81 -21.43
N ARG A 218 -7.47 3.98 -21.81
CA ARG A 218 -8.20 5.24 -21.61
C ARG A 218 -8.29 5.62 -20.13
N SER A 219 -8.52 4.65 -19.25
CA SER A 219 -8.70 4.90 -17.82
C SER A 219 -7.38 5.28 -17.16
N VAL A 220 -6.30 4.55 -17.49
CA VAL A 220 -4.95 4.82 -16.99
C VAL A 220 -4.44 6.18 -17.47
N VAL A 221 -4.54 6.45 -18.79
CA VAL A 221 -4.08 7.71 -19.37
C VAL A 221 -4.90 8.88 -18.82
N PHE A 222 -6.23 8.76 -18.76
CA PHE A 222 -7.09 9.82 -18.22
C PHE A 222 -6.79 10.11 -16.75
N ASN A 223 -6.70 9.09 -15.88
CA ASN A 223 -6.34 9.27 -14.47
C ASN A 223 -4.98 9.96 -14.33
N THR A 224 -3.99 9.56 -15.15
CA THR A 224 -2.65 10.16 -15.15
C THR A 224 -2.67 11.63 -15.60
N MET A 225 -3.43 11.96 -16.66
CA MET A 225 -3.59 13.34 -17.14
C MET A 225 -4.27 14.22 -16.08
N VAL A 226 -5.35 13.74 -15.46
CA VAL A 226 -6.08 14.47 -14.41
C VAL A 226 -5.18 14.73 -13.21
N ALA A 227 -4.46 13.70 -12.73
CA ALA A 227 -3.54 13.85 -11.62
C ALA A 227 -2.37 14.80 -11.96
N ALA A 228 -1.83 14.72 -13.17
CA ALA A 228 -0.77 15.60 -13.62
C ALA A 228 -1.25 17.06 -13.70
N ARG A 229 -2.46 17.33 -14.21
CA ARG A 229 -3.05 18.68 -14.20
C ARG A 229 -3.30 19.20 -12.78
N LYS A 230 -3.79 18.33 -11.88
CA LYS A 230 -4.10 18.71 -10.49
C LYS A 230 -2.85 19.07 -9.69
N TRP A 231 -1.77 18.31 -9.86
CA TRP A 231 -0.62 18.36 -8.95
C TRP A 231 0.65 18.94 -9.58
N SER A 232 0.80 18.92 -10.91
CA SER A 232 1.96 19.44 -11.63
C SER A 232 1.61 20.78 -12.28
N LEU A 233 1.74 21.85 -11.49
CA LEU A 233 1.52 23.24 -11.88
C LEU A 233 2.59 23.73 -12.86
N ARG A 234 2.24 23.77 -14.16
CA ARG A 234 2.59 24.81 -15.17
C ARG A 234 2.16 24.31 -16.55
N GLU A 235 1.10 24.89 -17.11
CA GLU A 235 0.55 24.56 -18.44
C GLU A 235 1.58 24.70 -19.58
N TYR A 236 2.62 25.51 -19.39
CA TYR A 236 3.61 25.85 -20.42
C TYR A 236 4.74 24.81 -20.62
N GLU A 237 4.82 23.76 -19.79
CA GLU A 237 5.87 22.71 -19.91
C GLU A 237 5.36 21.42 -20.60
N TRP A 238 4.13 21.43 -21.10
CA TRP A 238 3.48 20.25 -21.68
C TRP A 238 3.82 20.12 -23.17
N ASP A 239 5.03 19.65 -23.48
CA ASP A 239 5.38 19.24 -24.84
C ASP A 239 4.75 17.88 -25.18
N PHE A 240 3.78 17.90 -26.09
CA PHE A 240 3.07 16.71 -26.56
C PHE A 240 3.31 16.41 -28.04
N GLY A 241 4.37 16.96 -28.66
CA GLY A 241 4.62 16.77 -30.09
C GLY A 241 4.55 15.30 -30.52
N ASP A 242 5.21 14.42 -29.76
CA ASP A 242 5.22 12.98 -29.99
C ASP A 242 3.84 12.32 -29.81
N LEU A 243 3.08 12.71 -28.79
CA LEU A 243 1.73 12.18 -28.54
C LEU A 243 0.70 12.66 -29.56
N VAL A 244 0.85 13.88 -30.05
CA VAL A 244 -0.01 14.44 -31.11
C VAL A 244 0.23 13.70 -32.43
N GLU A 245 1.48 13.46 -32.80
CA GLU A 245 1.81 12.70 -34.01
C GLU A 245 1.34 11.25 -33.90
N TRP A 246 1.57 10.60 -32.75
CA TRP A 246 1.03 9.26 -32.48
C TRP A 246 -0.50 9.22 -32.60
N ALA A 247 -1.20 10.21 -32.06
CA ALA A 247 -2.67 10.27 -32.13
C ALA A 247 -3.18 10.46 -33.57
N LYS A 248 -2.51 11.30 -34.38
CA LYS A 248 -2.85 11.50 -35.80
C LYS A 248 -2.58 10.25 -36.65
N GLU A 249 -1.49 9.54 -36.39
CA GLU A 249 -1.17 8.28 -37.07
C GLU A 249 -2.25 7.23 -36.79
N ARG A 250 -2.58 7.03 -35.51
CA ARG A 250 -3.64 6.10 -35.09
C ARG A 250 -5.04 6.48 -35.59
N GLU A 251 -5.34 7.77 -35.68
CA GLU A 251 -6.60 8.24 -36.28
C GLU A 251 -6.69 7.90 -37.77
N ARG A 252 -5.59 8.04 -38.54
CA ARG A 252 -5.54 7.63 -39.95
C ARG A 252 -5.77 6.14 -40.15
N GLU A 253 -5.36 5.33 -39.17
CA GLU A 253 -5.62 3.88 -39.13
C GLU A 253 -7.04 3.52 -38.66
N GLY A 254 -7.86 4.50 -38.27
CA GLY A 254 -9.21 4.29 -37.75
C GLY A 254 -9.26 3.83 -36.28
N ASP A 255 -8.16 3.92 -35.53
CA ASP A 255 -8.12 3.53 -34.12
C ASP A 255 -8.85 4.56 -33.22
N ARG A 256 -9.85 4.07 -32.48
CA ARG A 256 -10.63 4.84 -31.50
C ARG A 256 -9.79 5.40 -30.36
N LYS A 257 -8.60 4.86 -30.08
CA LYS A 257 -7.68 5.40 -29.07
C LYS A 257 -6.99 6.67 -29.56
N GLY A 258 -6.54 6.70 -30.82
CA GLY A 258 -5.95 7.88 -31.44
C GLY A 258 -6.92 9.05 -31.48
N MET A 259 -8.16 8.80 -31.94
CA MET A 259 -9.23 9.81 -31.94
C MET A 259 -9.52 10.36 -30.53
N TRP A 260 -9.62 9.48 -29.53
CA TRP A 260 -9.87 9.87 -28.15
C TRP A 260 -8.72 10.70 -27.57
N LEU A 261 -7.47 10.27 -27.76
CA LEU A 261 -6.30 10.96 -27.23
C LEU A 261 -6.16 12.36 -27.85
N LYS A 262 -6.39 12.48 -29.16
CA LYS A 262 -6.38 13.78 -29.87
C LYS A 262 -7.35 14.79 -29.28
N VAL A 263 -8.54 14.34 -28.85
CA VAL A 263 -9.51 15.21 -28.15
C VAL A 263 -8.97 15.58 -26.77
N LYS A 264 -8.47 14.62 -26.00
CA LYS A 264 -7.98 14.85 -24.63
C LYS A 264 -6.73 15.73 -24.54
N LEU A 265 -5.86 15.71 -25.55
CA LEU A 265 -4.69 16.59 -25.61
C LEU A 265 -5.05 18.05 -25.96
N ARG A 266 -6.26 18.31 -26.48
CA ARG A 266 -6.75 19.66 -26.78
C ARG A 266 -7.54 20.30 -25.63
N GLU A 267 -8.12 19.47 -24.77
CA GLU A 267 -8.72 19.87 -23.47
C GLU A 267 -7.65 20.26 -22.45
#